data_AF-A0A973RJN6-F1
#
_entry.id   AF-A0A973RJN6-F1
#
_cell.length_a   1.000
_cell.length_b   1.000
_cell.length_c   1.000
_cell.angle_alpha   90.00
_cell.angle_beta   90.00
_cell.angle_gamma   90.00
#
_symmetry.space_group_name_H-M   'P 1'
#
loop_
_entity.id
_entity.type
_entity.pdbx_description
1 polymer ?
#
loop_
_entity_poly.entity_id
_entity_poly.type
_entity_poly.pdbx_seq_one_letter_code
_entity_poly.pdbx_strand_id
1 'polypeptide(L)' 'MTALFDLTGRTALVTGSSRGIGCALARGLADAGATV' A
#
# COMPACT_ATOMS: atom_id res chain seq x y z
N MET A 1 -0.78 9.90 17.45
CA MET A 1 -0.46 10.95 16.46
C MET A 1 -0.69 10.34 15.10
N THR A 2 -1.70 10.78 14.36
CA THR A 2 -2.02 10.27 13.02
C THR A 2 -0.96 10.76 12.05
N ALA A 3 -0.26 9.83 11.38
CA ALA A 3 0.70 10.17 10.34
C ALA A 3 -0.05 10.70 9.11
N LEU A 4 0.57 11.60 8.33
CA LEU A 4 -0.02 12.20 7.12
C LEU A 4 -0.43 11.18 6.04
N PHE A 5 0.03 9.94 6.15
CA PHE A 5 -0.23 8.86 5.18
C PHE A 5 -0.70 7.56 5.85
N ASP A 6 -1.43 7.65 6.96
CA ASP A 6 -2.07 6.48 7.57
C ASP A 6 -3.24 6.00 6.70
N LEU A 7 -3.11 4.79 6.16
CA LEU A 7 -4.09 4.11 5.32
C LEU A 7 -4.86 3.01 6.06
N THR A 8 -4.75 2.94 7.39
CA THR A 8 -5.44 1.93 8.21
C THR A 8 -6.93 1.87 7.88
N GLY A 9 -7.43 0.66 7.58
CA GLY A 9 -8.83 0.41 7.23
C GLY A 9 -9.21 0.74 5.78
N ARG A 10 -8.24 1.10 4.93
CA ARG A 10 -8.44 1.25 3.48
C ARG A 10 -8.05 -0.02 2.73
N THR A 11 -8.75 -0.30 1.64
CA THR A 11 -8.40 -1.38 0.70
C THR A 11 -7.90 -0.78 -0.61
N ALA A 12 -6.79 -1.28 -1.12
CA ALA A 12 -6.20 -0.89 -2.41
C ALA A 12 -6.09 -2.10 -3.34
N LEU A 13 -6.25 -1.89 -4.65
CA LEU A 13 -5.98 -2.90 -5.68
C LEU A 13 -4.79 -2.44 -6.51
N VAL A 14 -3.71 -3.21 -6.49
CA VAL A 14 -2.51 -2.94 -7.31
C VAL A 14 -2.35 -4.01 -8.37
N THR A 15 -2.49 -3.62 -9.64
CA THR A 15 -2.22 -4.48 -10.79
C THR A 15 -0.74 -4.47 -11.16
N GLY A 16 -0.24 -5.54 -11.78
CA GLY A 16 1.19 -5.63 -12.15
C GLY A 16 2.15 -5.70 -10.95
N SER A 17 1.68 -6.15 -9.78
CA SER A 17 2.42 -6.15 -8.52
C SER A 17 3.44 -7.28 -8.35
N SER A 18 3.62 -8.12 -9.36
CA SER A 18 4.52 -9.28 -9.28
C SER A 18 6.01 -8.91 -9.25
N ARG A 19 6.40 -7.71 -9.69
CA ARG A 19 7.80 -7.21 -9.70
C ARG A 19 7.88 -5.70 -9.96
N GLY A 20 9.07 -5.13 -9.80
CA GLY A 20 9.37 -3.73 -10.13
C GLY A 20 8.51 -2.73 -9.33
N ILE A 21 8.06 -1.67 -10.02
CA ILE A 21 7.33 -0.56 -9.39
C ILE A 21 6.04 -1.04 -8.73
N GLY A 22 5.25 -1.90 -9.39
CA GLY A 22 4.00 -2.39 -8.83
C GLY A 22 4.20 -3.15 -7.51
N CYS A 23 5.28 -3.94 -7.41
CA CYS A 23 5.61 -4.64 -6.16
C CYS A 23 6.04 -3.67 -5.05
N ALA A 24 6.87 -2.68 -5.38
CA ALA A 24 7.30 -1.67 -4.42
C ALA A 24 6.11 -0.82 -3.92
N LEU A 25 5.18 -0.48 -4.82
CA LEU A 25 3.98 0.27 -4.49
C LEU A 25 3.06 -0.53 -3.56
N ALA A 26 2.80 -1.79 -3.88
CA ALA A 26 1.96 -2.66 -3.06
C ALA A 26 2.51 -2.81 -1.63
N ARG A 27 3.83 -2.96 -1.50
CA ARG A 27 4.51 -3.01 -0.19
C ARG A 27 4.38 -1.69 0.58
N GLY A 28 4.68 -0.55 -0.04
CA GLY A 28 4.57 0.74 0.62
C GLY A 28 3.16 1.08 1.08
N LEU A 29 2.14 0.70 0.31
CA LEU A 29 0.73 0.86 0.69
C LEU A 29 0.36 -0.03 1.88
N ALA A 30 0.84 -1.28 1.91
CA ALA A 30 0.64 -2.19 3.04
C ALA A 30 1.36 -1.70 4.31
N ASP A 31 2.59 -1.20 4.18
CA ASP A 31 3.37 -0.61 5.29
C ASP A 31 2.67 0.63 5.87
N ALA A 32 1.94 1.38 5.04
CA ALA A 32 1.10 2.50 5.47
C ALA A 32 -0.25 2.07 6.10
N GLY A 33 -0.55 0.77 6.15
CA GLY A 33 -1.74 0.22 6.82
C GLY A 33 -2.91 -0.14 5.92
N ALA A 34 -2.76 -0.03 4.59
CA ALA A 34 -3.79 -0.49 3.67
C ALA A 34 -3.82 -2.03 3.59
N THR A 35 -5.01 -2.60 3.38
CA THR A 35 -5.15 -3.96 2.86
C THR A 35 -4.96 -3.90 1.34
N VAL A 36 -3.94 -4.58 0.82
CA VAL A 36 -3.51 -4.47 -0.59
C VAL A 36 -3.63 -5.81 -1.31
#